data_AF-A0A937C226-F1
#
_entry.id   AF-A0A937C226-F1
#
_cell.length_a   1.000
_cell.length_b   1.000
_cell.length_c   1.000
_cell.angle_alpha   90.00
_cell.angle_beta   90.00
_cell.angle_gamma   90.00
#
_symmetry.space_group_name_H-M   'P 1'
#
loop_
_entity.id
_entity.type
_entity.pdbx_description
1 polymer ?
#
loop_
_entity_poly.entity_id
_entity_poly.type
_entity_poly.pdbx_seq_one_letter_code
_entity_poly.pdbx_strand_id
1 'polypeptide(L)'
;MKLRRILIAAIFISATQMCSGQTNLLDSCGMNSNPLLNKYEISVLDSLFFTRKKPITGGFNFSGKRVAFYSCTKNSNTKGDGLLSKKDFFSLCRPDFKGHAGRGFITFTESEKAESKGYDVVIIIDCPYSAIDKAALIQKLQQIKYDE
;
A
#
# COMPACT_ATOMS: atom_id res chain seq x y z
N MET A 1 -20.71 33.66 47.09
CA MET A 1 -21.42 32.57 46.38
C MET A 1 -21.43 32.68 44.83
N LYS A 2 -20.94 33.78 44.22
CA LYS A 2 -20.92 33.95 42.75
C LYS A 2 -19.69 33.35 42.04
N LEU A 3 -18.56 33.18 42.74
CA LEU A 3 -17.30 32.71 42.14
C LEU A 3 -17.26 31.21 41.83
N ARG A 4 -18.01 30.39 42.58
CA ARG A 4 -18.09 28.92 42.36
C ARG A 4 -18.92 28.54 41.13
N ARG A 5 -19.83 29.40 40.66
CA ARG A 5 -20.68 29.13 39.49
C ARG A 5 -19.97 29.39 38.16
N ILE A 6 -18.97 30.28 38.16
CA ILE A 6 -18.19 30.62 36.96
C ILE A 6 -17.18 29.50 36.64
N LEU A 7 -16.63 28.84 37.66
CA LEU A 7 -15.67 27.74 37.47
C LEU A 7 -16.31 26.49 36.81
N ILE A 8 -17.59 26.21 37.08
CA ILE A 8 -18.27 25.03 36.53
C ILE A 8 -18.59 25.23 35.03
N ALA A 9 -18.89 26.46 34.61
CA ALA A 9 -19.13 26.78 33.20
C ALA A 9 -17.85 26.66 32.34
N ALA A 10 -16.67 26.96 32.90
CA ALA A 10 -15.40 26.88 32.18
C ALA A 10 -14.92 25.44 31.91
N ILE A 11 -15.34 24.47 32.73
CA ILE A 11 -14.97 23.05 32.56
C ILE A 11 -15.81 22.37 31.47
N PHE A 12 -16.99 22.88 31.15
CA PHE A 12 -17.85 22.30 30.11
C PHE A 12 -17.47 22.72 28.68
N ILE A 13 -16.75 23.84 28.51
CA ILE A 13 -16.38 24.37 27.18
C ILE A 13 -15.09 23.72 26.65
N SER A 14 -14.28 23.11 27.50
CA SER A 14 -13.03 22.44 27.11
C SER A 14 -13.20 20.99 26.67
N ALA A 15 -14.40 20.41 26.78
CA ALA A 15 -14.66 19.01 26.39
C ALA A 15 -15.02 18.81 24.90
N THR A 16 -15.27 19.87 24.13
CA THR A 16 -15.78 19.73 22.75
C THR A 16 -14.70 19.72 21.65
N GLN A 17 -13.41 19.73 21.99
CA GLN A 17 -12.34 19.84 20.98
C GLN A 17 -11.49 18.57 20.80
N MET A 18 -11.89 17.42 21.33
CA MET A 18 -11.17 16.15 21.09
C MET A 18 -12.03 15.13 20.34
N CYS A 19 -12.68 15.57 19.26
CA CYS A 19 -13.10 14.65 18.21
C CYS A 19 -12.01 14.63 17.13
N SER A 20 -10.81 14.19 17.50
CA SER A 20 -9.79 13.83 16.51
C SER A 20 -10.34 12.62 15.77
N GLY A 21 -10.88 12.83 14.57
CA GLY A 21 -11.35 11.76 13.70
C GLY A 21 -10.27 10.70 13.60
N GLN A 22 -10.56 9.50 14.10
CA GLN A 22 -9.75 8.32 13.84
C GLN A 22 -9.88 8.04 12.33
N THR A 23 -9.05 8.68 11.51
CA THR A 23 -8.89 8.26 10.13
C THR A 23 -8.34 6.84 10.19
N ASN A 24 -9.14 5.84 9.79
CA ASN A 24 -8.60 4.49 9.72
C ASN A 24 -7.44 4.54 8.72
N LEU A 25 -6.30 3.94 9.09
CA LEU A 25 -5.11 3.91 8.25
C LEU A 25 -5.41 3.37 6.83
N LEU A 26 -6.37 2.44 6.74
CA LEU A 26 -6.88 1.89 5.48
C LEU A 26 -7.70 2.89 4.65
N ASP A 27 -8.40 3.83 5.28
CA ASP A 27 -9.21 4.85 4.58
C ASP A 27 -8.33 5.85 3.80
N SER A 28 -7.01 5.87 4.05
CA SER A 28 -6.04 6.72 3.35
C SER A 28 -5.17 5.96 2.33
N CYS A 29 -5.44 4.66 2.11
CA CYS A 29 -4.70 3.82 1.16
C CYS A 29 -5.46 3.70 -0.18
N GLY A 30 -4.73 3.72 -1.30
CA GLY A 30 -5.37 3.52 -2.62
C GLY A 30 -6.20 4.71 -3.11
N MET A 31 -5.95 5.91 -2.58
CA MET A 31 -6.72 7.12 -2.87
C MET A 31 -6.48 7.70 -4.27
N ASN A 32 -5.41 7.28 -4.95
CA ASN A 32 -5.07 7.73 -6.30
C ASN A 32 -4.32 6.63 -7.08
N SER A 33 -4.06 6.89 -8.36
CA SER A 33 -3.33 6.01 -9.29
C SER A 33 -1.81 6.25 -9.32
N ASN A 34 -1.28 7.16 -8.49
CA ASN A 34 0.15 7.51 -8.50
C ASN A 34 1.00 6.28 -8.10
N PRO A 35 2.05 5.93 -8.85
CA PRO A 35 2.93 4.81 -8.52
C PRO A 35 3.76 5.05 -7.25
N LEU A 36 3.91 6.30 -6.80
CA LEU A 36 4.53 6.62 -5.52
C LEU A 36 3.55 6.35 -4.37
N LEU A 37 4.08 5.76 -3.30
CA LEU A 37 3.31 5.46 -2.11
C LEU A 37 3.27 6.64 -1.14
N ASN A 38 2.12 6.83 -0.52
CA ASN A 38 1.99 7.75 0.61
C ASN A 38 2.42 7.07 1.93
N LYS A 39 2.55 7.85 3.00
CA LYS A 39 3.01 7.36 4.31
C LYS A 39 2.14 6.23 4.91
N TYR A 40 0.83 6.23 4.65
CA TYR A 40 -0.09 5.22 5.16
C TYR A 40 0.07 3.91 4.40
N GLU A 41 0.17 3.99 3.07
CA GLU A 41 0.43 2.88 2.17
C GLU A 41 1.76 2.19 2.50
N ILE A 42 2.81 2.97 2.74
CA ILE A 42 4.12 2.47 3.19
C ILE A 42 3.99 1.73 4.51
N SER A 43 3.28 2.31 5.49
CA SER A 43 3.07 1.67 6.80
C SER A 43 2.33 0.33 6.68
N VAL A 44 1.36 0.20 5.77
CA VAL A 44 0.70 -1.08 5.47
C VAL A 44 1.69 -2.08 4.89
N LEU A 45 2.49 -1.69 3.90
CA LEU A 45 3.45 -2.60 3.27
C LEU A 45 4.56 -3.02 4.25
N ASP A 46 5.07 -2.10 5.05
CA ASP A 46 6.05 -2.42 6.08
C ASP A 46 5.48 -3.38 7.11
N SER A 47 4.23 -3.15 7.51
CA SER A 47 3.49 -4.06 8.37
C SER A 47 3.29 -5.43 7.72
N LEU A 48 3.09 -5.47 6.41
CA LEU A 48 2.87 -6.71 5.68
C LEU A 48 4.16 -7.55 5.51
N PHE A 49 5.30 -6.89 5.24
CA PHE A 49 6.54 -7.56 4.87
C PHE A 49 7.58 -7.68 5.99
N PHE A 50 7.53 -6.82 7.02
CA PHE A 50 8.62 -6.73 8.01
C PHE A 50 8.20 -6.96 9.48
N THR A 51 6.91 -7.20 9.77
CA THR A 51 6.43 -7.44 11.16
C THR A 51 6.78 -8.80 11.74
N ARG A 52 7.20 -9.79 10.94
CA ARG A 52 7.67 -11.08 11.46
C ARG A 52 9.19 -11.05 11.64
N LYS A 53 9.61 -11.14 12.91
CA LYS A 53 10.98 -11.09 13.44
C LYS A 53 12.09 -11.44 12.42
N LYS A 54 12.95 -10.43 12.21
CA LYS A 54 14.15 -10.31 11.38
C LYS A 54 13.89 -9.87 9.93
N PRO A 55 14.29 -8.65 9.54
CA PRO A 55 14.42 -8.31 8.13
C PRO A 55 15.53 -9.22 7.57
N ILE A 56 15.18 -10.18 6.73
CA ILE A 56 16.16 -11.13 6.16
C ILE A 56 17.12 -10.41 5.19
N THR A 57 16.84 -9.16 4.84
CA THR A 57 17.75 -8.23 4.17
C THR A 57 17.45 -6.82 4.68
N GLY A 58 18.46 -5.98 4.93
CA GLY A 58 18.30 -4.64 5.50
C GLY A 58 17.19 -3.83 4.80
N GLY A 59 16.03 -3.72 5.47
CA GLY A 59 14.70 -3.50 4.89
C GLY A 59 14.63 -2.61 3.66
N PHE A 60 13.94 -3.08 2.62
CA PHE A 60 13.66 -2.27 1.44
C PHE A 60 12.86 -1.03 1.85
N ASN A 61 13.36 0.16 1.52
CA ASN A 61 12.68 1.42 1.78
C ASN A 61 11.76 1.78 0.62
N PHE A 62 10.45 1.72 0.84
CA PHE A 62 9.43 2.08 -0.14
C PHE A 62 9.28 3.60 -0.37
N SER A 63 9.86 4.44 0.50
CA SER A 63 9.76 5.89 0.36
C SER A 63 10.41 6.39 -0.93
N GLY A 64 9.66 7.16 -1.71
CA GLY A 64 10.11 7.70 -3.00
C GLY A 64 10.29 6.66 -4.10
N LYS A 65 9.85 5.41 -3.89
CA LYS A 65 9.91 4.34 -4.88
C LYS A 65 8.63 4.25 -5.69
N ARG A 66 8.76 4.03 -7.00
CA ARG A 66 7.63 3.75 -7.88
C ARG A 66 7.28 2.28 -7.75
N VAL A 67 6.06 2.00 -7.32
CA VAL A 67 5.59 0.66 -6.97
C VAL A 67 4.44 0.24 -7.87
N ALA A 68 4.53 -0.97 -8.44
CA ALA A 68 3.42 -1.62 -9.12
C ALA A 68 2.86 -2.78 -8.28
N PHE A 69 1.64 -3.21 -8.59
CA PHE A 69 0.96 -4.29 -7.90
C PHE A 69 0.53 -5.38 -8.89
N TYR A 70 0.81 -6.63 -8.55
CA TYR A 70 0.54 -7.79 -9.40
C TYR A 70 -0.06 -8.94 -8.59
N SER A 71 -1.05 -9.61 -9.17
CA SER A 71 -1.65 -10.84 -8.66
C SER A 71 -1.59 -11.91 -9.73
N CYS A 72 -1.18 -13.13 -9.35
CA CYS A 72 -1.27 -14.28 -10.27
C CYS A 72 -2.71 -14.78 -10.45
N THR A 73 -3.64 -14.34 -9.60
CA THR A 73 -5.06 -14.63 -9.78
C THR A 73 -5.61 -13.78 -10.93
N LYS A 74 -5.90 -14.43 -12.05
CA LYS A 74 -6.62 -13.81 -13.18
C LYS A 74 -8.11 -13.81 -12.87
N ASN A 75 -8.66 -12.64 -12.55
CA ASN A 75 -10.09 -12.44 -12.32
C ASN A 75 -10.52 -11.08 -12.91
N SER A 76 -11.78 -10.72 -12.72
CA SER A 76 -12.34 -9.44 -13.20
C SER A 76 -11.59 -8.23 -12.65
N ASN A 77 -11.00 -8.33 -11.45
CA ASN A 77 -10.27 -7.22 -10.81
C ASN A 77 -8.88 -7.03 -11.42
N THR A 78 -8.26 -8.09 -11.93
CA THR A 78 -6.96 -8.01 -12.64
C THR A 78 -7.09 -7.89 -14.15
N LYS A 79 -8.30 -7.67 -14.68
CA LYS A 79 -8.60 -7.60 -16.13
C LYS A 79 -7.99 -8.74 -16.95
N GLY A 80 -7.71 -9.88 -16.31
CA GLY A 80 -7.02 -11.03 -16.91
C GLY A 80 -5.51 -10.89 -17.13
N ASP A 81 -4.90 -9.72 -16.88
CA ASP A 81 -3.46 -9.48 -17.08
C ASP A 81 -2.62 -9.59 -15.79
N GLY A 82 -3.27 -9.64 -14.64
CA GLY A 82 -2.64 -9.78 -13.32
C GLY A 82 -2.24 -8.45 -12.68
N LEU A 83 -2.29 -7.32 -13.40
CA LEU A 83 -1.99 -6.01 -12.82
C LEU A 83 -3.16 -5.52 -11.98
N LEU A 84 -2.82 -4.90 -10.85
CA LEU A 84 -3.77 -4.30 -9.94
C LEU A 84 -3.56 -2.79 -9.89
N SER A 85 -4.65 -2.04 -9.83
CA SER A 85 -4.55 -0.65 -9.41
C SER A 85 -4.18 -0.60 -7.93
N LYS A 86 -3.61 0.53 -7.50
CA LYS A 86 -3.29 0.76 -6.09
C LYS A 86 -4.53 0.63 -5.20
N LYS A 87 -5.67 1.14 -5.66
CA LYS A 87 -6.97 1.00 -5.00
C LYS A 87 -7.36 -0.47 -4.85
N ASP A 88 -7.27 -1.25 -5.92
CA ASP A 88 -7.66 -2.66 -5.88
C ASP A 88 -6.77 -3.44 -4.94
N PHE A 89 -5.45 -3.22 -4.99
CA PHE A 89 -4.52 -3.85 -4.06
C PHE A 89 -4.85 -3.54 -2.60
N PHE A 90 -4.98 -2.26 -2.23
CA PHE A 90 -5.25 -1.90 -0.83
C PHE A 90 -6.66 -2.28 -0.37
N SER A 91 -7.62 -2.41 -1.29
CA SER A 91 -8.94 -2.96 -0.96
C SER A 91 -8.90 -4.42 -0.51
N LEU A 92 -7.85 -5.17 -0.90
CA LEU A 92 -7.60 -6.54 -0.47
C LEU A 92 -6.90 -6.61 0.90
N CYS A 93 -6.17 -5.56 1.31
CA CYS A 93 -5.38 -5.53 2.56
C CYS A 93 -6.20 -5.34 3.86
N ARG A 94 -7.45 -5.83 3.93
CA ARG A 94 -8.37 -5.61 5.06
C ARG A 94 -7.90 -6.25 6.38
N PRO A 95 -8.40 -5.83 7.56
CA PRO A 95 -7.89 -6.29 8.87
C PRO A 95 -7.93 -7.81 9.08
N ASP A 96 -8.81 -8.49 8.35
CA ASP A 96 -8.97 -9.95 8.30
C ASP A 96 -8.14 -10.62 7.21
N PHE A 97 -7.05 -9.99 6.74
CA PHE A 97 -6.17 -10.43 5.65
C PHE A 97 -5.55 -11.83 5.87
N LYS A 98 -6.35 -12.87 5.69
CA LYS A 98 -5.94 -14.26 5.76
C LYS A 98 -5.31 -14.67 4.43
N GLY A 99 -3.98 -14.67 4.44
CA GLY A 99 -3.13 -15.50 3.59
C GLY A 99 -3.52 -15.68 2.12
N HIS A 100 -3.49 -14.64 1.29
CA HIS A 100 -3.08 -14.82 -0.11
C HIS A 100 -1.73 -15.54 -0.12
N ALA A 101 -1.70 -16.77 -0.63
CA ALA A 101 -0.48 -17.58 -0.70
C ALA A 101 0.52 -16.90 -1.63
N GLY A 102 1.82 -16.88 -1.28
CA GLY A 102 2.83 -16.32 -2.18
C GLY A 102 2.87 -14.79 -2.24
N ARG A 103 3.18 -14.18 -1.10
CA ARG A 103 3.38 -12.73 -0.96
C ARG A 103 4.86 -12.42 -1.05
N GLY A 104 5.23 -11.44 -1.86
CA GLY A 104 6.61 -10.98 -1.96
C GLY A 104 6.70 -9.69 -2.76
N PHE A 105 7.93 -9.25 -3.01
CA PHE A 105 8.18 -8.15 -3.93
C PHE A 105 9.44 -8.45 -4.75
N ILE A 106 9.44 -7.98 -6.00
CA ILE A 106 10.58 -8.09 -6.91
C ILE A 106 11.13 -6.70 -7.15
N THR A 107 12.39 -6.49 -6.79
CA THR A 107 13.11 -5.24 -7.06
C THR A 107 13.71 -5.25 -8.45
N PHE A 108 13.75 -4.07 -9.08
CA PHE A 108 14.32 -3.87 -10.40
C PHE A 108 15.71 -3.23 -10.32
N THR A 109 16.63 -3.71 -11.16
CA THR A 109 17.91 -3.07 -11.45
C THR A 109 17.69 -1.79 -12.25
N GLU A 110 18.69 -0.93 -12.36
CA GLU A 110 18.55 0.32 -13.12
C GLU A 110 18.15 0.12 -14.59
N SER A 111 18.62 -0.96 -15.24
CA SER A 111 18.19 -1.31 -16.60
C SER A 111 16.71 -1.71 -16.65
N GLU A 112 16.27 -2.56 -15.73
CA GLU A 112 14.89 -3.01 -15.64
C GLU A 112 13.93 -1.87 -15.27
N LYS A 113 14.38 -0.90 -14.45
CA LYS A 113 13.64 0.33 -14.18
C LYS A 113 13.39 1.12 -15.46
N ALA A 114 14.42 1.31 -16.29
CA ALA A 114 14.28 2.02 -17.55
C ALA A 114 13.26 1.31 -18.47
N GLU A 115 13.30 -0.01 -18.55
CA GLU A 115 12.39 -0.81 -19.37
C GLU A 115 10.96 -0.84 -18.81
N SER A 116 10.79 -0.70 -17.50
CA SER A 116 9.48 -0.75 -16.83
C SER A 116 8.85 0.62 -16.61
N LYS A 117 9.19 1.66 -17.39
CA LYS A 117 8.69 3.04 -17.17
C LYS A 117 9.01 3.61 -15.77
N GLY A 118 10.17 3.22 -15.25
CA GLY A 118 10.74 3.74 -14.01
C GLY A 118 10.21 3.09 -12.73
N TYR A 119 9.54 1.93 -12.77
CA TYR A 119 9.15 1.23 -11.54
C TYR A 119 10.38 0.68 -10.83
N ASP A 120 10.49 0.87 -9.51
CA ASP A 120 11.60 0.32 -8.71
C ASP A 120 11.31 -1.10 -8.22
N VAL A 121 10.03 -1.42 -8.02
CA VAL A 121 9.60 -2.66 -7.38
C VAL A 121 8.18 -3.03 -7.79
N VAL A 122 7.90 -4.33 -7.85
CA VAL A 122 6.56 -4.87 -7.99
C VAL A 122 6.19 -5.66 -6.76
N ILE A 123 5.07 -5.32 -6.14
CA ILE A 123 4.44 -6.09 -5.07
C ILE A 123 3.61 -7.20 -5.67
N ILE A 124 3.76 -8.40 -5.12
CA ILE A 124 3.18 -9.61 -5.68
C ILE A 124 2.36 -10.33 -4.63
N ILE A 125 1.15 -10.74 -5.01
CA ILE A 125 0.22 -11.54 -4.20
C ILE A 125 -0.32 -12.72 -5.01
N ASP A 126 -0.82 -13.74 -4.30
CA ASP A 126 -1.42 -14.95 -4.88
C ASP A 126 -0.52 -15.73 -5.85
N CYS A 127 0.81 -15.54 -5.78
CA CYS A 127 1.73 -16.14 -6.74
C CYS A 127 2.60 -17.23 -6.09
N PRO A 128 2.53 -18.50 -6.54
CA PRO A 128 3.56 -19.46 -6.17
C PRO A 128 4.92 -18.95 -6.70
N TYR A 129 5.92 -18.87 -5.82
CA TYR A 129 7.22 -18.22 -6.08
C TYR A 129 7.96 -18.73 -7.32
N SER A 130 7.68 -19.96 -7.78
CA SER A 130 8.30 -20.57 -8.97
C SER A 130 7.71 -20.09 -10.31
N ALA A 131 6.65 -19.27 -10.31
CA ALA A 131 5.85 -19.01 -11.51
C ALA A 131 6.02 -17.61 -12.14
N ILE A 132 6.92 -16.75 -11.62
CA ILE A 132 7.00 -15.36 -12.06
C ILE A 132 8.20 -15.12 -12.97
N ASP A 133 7.90 -14.94 -14.25
CA ASP A 133 8.85 -14.43 -15.22
C ASP A 133 8.95 -12.90 -15.10
N LYS A 134 10.14 -12.43 -14.68
CA LYS A 134 10.43 -11.02 -14.49
C LYS A 134 10.39 -10.22 -15.80
N ALA A 135 10.82 -10.81 -16.93
CA ALA A 135 10.81 -10.14 -18.22
C ALA A 135 9.36 -9.93 -18.71
N ALA A 136 8.51 -10.94 -18.55
CA ALA A 136 7.08 -10.82 -18.85
C ALA A 136 6.40 -9.74 -17.99
N LEU A 137 6.81 -9.60 -16.72
CA LEU A 137 6.30 -8.56 -15.84
C LEU A 137 6.69 -7.15 -16.31
N ILE A 138 7.95 -6.96 -16.70
CA ILE A 138 8.44 -5.68 -17.24
C ILE A 138 7.64 -5.29 -18.50
N GLN A 139 7.41 -6.24 -19.42
CA GLN A 139 6.60 -6.00 -20.62
C GLN A 139 5.16 -5.57 -20.29
N LYS A 140 4.54 -6.15 -19.27
CA LYS A 140 3.20 -5.74 -18.81
C LYS A 140 3.20 -4.31 -18.28
N LEU A 141 4.21 -3.92 -17.52
CA LEU A 141 4.32 -2.56 -16.97
C LEU A 141 4.47 -1.49 -18.08
N GLN A 142 5.04 -1.84 -19.22
CA GLN A 142 5.09 -0.96 -20.39
C GLN A 142 3.69 -0.65 -20.97
N GLN A 143 2.69 -1.46 -20.68
CA GLN A 143 1.33 -1.29 -21.20
C GLN A 143 0.43 -0.47 -20.29
N ILE A 144 0.87 -0.19 -19.05
CA ILE A 144 0.11 0.65 -18.11
C ILE A 144 -0.04 2.05 -18.69
N LYS A 145 -1.29 2.50 -18.81
CA LYS A 145 -1.67 3.88 -19.09
C LYS A 145 -2.01 4.53 -17.74
N TYR A 146 -1.37 5.66 -17.45
CA TYR A 146 -1.80 6.50 -16.34
C TYR A 146 -2.86 7.44 -16.90
N ASP A 147 -3.99 7.53 -16.21
CA ASP A 147 -4.93 8.62 -16.43
C ASP A 147 -4.24 9.89 -15.91
N GLU A 148 -3.85 10.79 -16.81
CA GLU A 148 -3.29 12.12 -16.52
C GLU A 148 -4.35 13.07 -15.96
#